data_AF-A0AAD9KJG0-F1
#
_entry.id   AF-A0AAD9KJG0-F1
#
_cell.length_a   1.000
_cell.length_b   1.000
_cell.length_c   1.000
_cell.angle_alpha   90.00
_cell.angle_beta   90.00
_cell.angle_gamma   90.00
#
_symmetry.space_group_name_H-M   'P 1'
#
loop_
_entity.id
_entity.type
_entity.pdbx_description
1 polymer ?
#
loop_
_entity_poly.entity_id
_entity_poly.type
_entity_poly.pdbx_seq_one_letter_code
_entity_poly.pdbx_strand_id
1 'polypeptide(L)'
;MLSTELSQLLQALSEKAKSGTEFIHRLKCMAEHVQSLRRVWWPSVTHSLRRSRPRRQQLLENIRHEREHKQRVFKEQVSHCTQRLQRTTGLLQFSIEVLKESDPSAFLQVLLCHQVSSPLISRVANVESKFSKQMEFEPRTSPDFELCLDNHSVLHSIQTMNFFQMKAPGPPQIIPDDCSAENNTVTIAWQPHPGSVVDGYGLELDDGNEGDFREVYCGKETICTVEGLHFSSVYNARVKAFNHAGDSGYSECICLQTADVAWFCLDPLSAHPDMLFSNDNMTVTCNNYDDRVVLGNVGLSKGVHYWEIAIDRYDNTPDPAFGIARFDITKDKMLGKDDKAWSMYIDSKRSWFMHNNQHTDRTDGGIEPGCVVGVLLDLNQHTLSFYVNDQPHGPVAFVGLHGVFYPAISLNRNVQVSIQTGLNVPADSDTEDE
;
A
#
# COMPACT_ATOMS: atom_id res chain seq x y z
N MET A 1 -45.64 -62.28 -20.37
CA MET A 1 -44.83 -61.63 -21.42
C MET A 1 -45.27 -60.18 -21.61
N LEU A 2 -46.49 -59.91 -22.09
CA LEU A 2 -47.02 -58.54 -22.25
C LEU A 2 -47.07 -57.68 -20.97
N SER A 3 -47.45 -58.27 -19.82
CA SER A 3 -47.47 -57.55 -18.53
C SER A 3 -46.07 -57.13 -18.05
N THR A 4 -45.05 -57.92 -18.37
CA THR A 4 -43.66 -57.69 -17.99
C THR A 4 -43.02 -56.60 -18.85
N GLU A 5 -43.29 -56.61 -20.16
CA GLU A 5 -42.89 -55.53 -21.09
C GLU A 5 -43.54 -54.19 -20.74
N LEU A 6 -44.85 -54.19 -20.42
CA LEU A 6 -45.56 -52.98 -20.00
C LEU A 6 -44.94 -52.39 -18.72
N SER A 7 -44.59 -53.24 -17.75
CA SER A 7 -43.97 -52.79 -16.50
C SER A 7 -42.58 -52.17 -16.73
N GLN A 8 -41.78 -52.75 -17.63
CA GLN A 8 -40.47 -52.19 -18.01
C GLN A 8 -40.62 -50.85 -18.74
N LEU A 9 -41.57 -50.74 -19.67
CA LEU A 9 -41.87 -49.49 -20.37
C LEU A 9 -42.38 -48.40 -19.42
N LEU A 10 -43.26 -48.74 -18.47
CA LEU A 10 -43.75 -47.81 -17.45
C LEU A 10 -42.63 -47.33 -16.53
N GLN A 11 -41.70 -48.22 -16.16
CA GLN A 11 -40.55 -47.84 -15.33
C GLN A 11 -39.57 -46.94 -16.10
N ALA A 12 -39.30 -47.24 -17.37
CA ALA A 12 -38.51 -46.36 -18.23
C ALA A 12 -39.18 -45.01 -18.47
N LEU A 13 -40.51 -44.97 -18.62
CA LEU A 13 -41.27 -43.73 -18.74
C LEU A 13 -41.26 -42.92 -17.43
N SER A 14 -41.34 -43.59 -16.28
CA SER A 14 -41.26 -42.97 -14.95
C SER A 14 -39.90 -42.32 -14.70
N GLU A 15 -38.80 -43.00 -15.02
CA GLU A 15 -37.45 -42.42 -14.94
C GLU A 15 -37.28 -41.21 -15.88
N LYS A 16 -37.81 -41.30 -17.12
CA LYS A 16 -37.83 -40.17 -18.05
C LYS A 16 -38.67 -39.00 -17.53
N ALA A 17 -39.82 -39.27 -16.92
CA ALA A 17 -40.67 -38.24 -16.31
C ALA A 17 -39.98 -37.57 -15.13
N LYS A 18 -39.27 -38.34 -14.29
CA LYS A 18 -38.47 -37.82 -13.17
C LYS A 18 -37.34 -36.91 -13.66
N SER A 19 -36.59 -37.33 -14.68
CA SER A 19 -35.58 -36.48 -15.33
C SER A 19 -36.19 -35.20 -15.90
N GLY A 20 -37.39 -35.29 -16.51
CA GLY A 20 -38.16 -34.13 -16.96
C GLY A 20 -38.52 -33.16 -15.83
N THR A 21 -38.93 -33.66 -14.65
CA THR A 21 -39.23 -32.80 -13.50
C THR A 21 -38.00 -32.12 -12.91
N GLU A 22 -36.86 -32.80 -12.85
CA GLU A 22 -35.58 -32.22 -12.42
C GLU A 22 -35.09 -31.14 -13.37
N PHE A 23 -35.29 -31.32 -14.68
CA PHE A 23 -34.97 -30.31 -15.68
C PHE A 23 -35.87 -29.06 -15.52
N ILE A 24 -37.17 -29.25 -15.31
CA ILE A 24 -38.10 -28.14 -15.05
C ILE A 24 -37.70 -27.37 -13.79
N HIS A 25 -37.29 -28.08 -12.72
CA HIS A 25 -36.82 -27.42 -11.51
C HIS A 25 -35.56 -26.58 -11.76
N ARG A 26 -34.58 -27.13 -12.49
CA ARG A 26 -33.38 -26.38 -12.91
C ARG A 26 -33.74 -25.12 -13.72
N LEU A 27 -34.67 -25.23 -14.67
CA LEU A 27 -35.14 -24.08 -15.45
C LEU A 27 -35.79 -23.00 -14.57
N LYS A 28 -36.56 -23.39 -13.55
CA LYS A 28 -37.15 -22.45 -12.60
C LYS A 28 -36.08 -21.70 -11.79
N CYS A 29 -35.08 -22.40 -11.28
CA CYS A 29 -33.95 -21.77 -10.58
C CYS A 29 -33.17 -20.81 -11.49
N MET A 30 -32.93 -21.19 -12.74
CA MET A 30 -32.29 -20.31 -13.72
C MET A 30 -33.13 -19.05 -14.00
N ALA A 31 -34.45 -19.19 -14.11
CA ALA A 31 -35.35 -18.07 -14.32
C ALA A 31 -35.36 -17.10 -13.11
N GLU A 32 -35.34 -17.61 -11.88
CA GLU A 32 -35.19 -16.80 -10.67
C GLU A 32 -33.85 -16.05 -10.62
N HIS A 33 -32.77 -16.71 -11.03
CA HIS A 33 -31.45 -16.07 -11.15
C HIS A 33 -31.47 -14.90 -12.16
N VAL A 34 -32.08 -15.08 -13.33
CA VAL A 34 -32.24 -14.00 -14.33
C VAL A 34 -33.06 -12.84 -13.76
N GLN A 35 -34.11 -13.11 -12.97
CA GLN A 35 -34.86 -12.07 -12.27
C GLN A 35 -34.00 -11.34 -11.22
N SER A 36 -33.06 -12.03 -10.57
CA SER A 36 -32.14 -11.44 -9.60
C SER A 36 -31.13 -10.49 -10.26
N LEU A 37 -30.65 -10.79 -11.48
CA LEU A 37 -29.73 -9.92 -12.23
C LEU A 37 -30.34 -8.54 -12.51
N ARG A 38 -31.65 -8.49 -12.80
CA ARG A 38 -32.39 -7.22 -12.93
C ARG A 38 -32.28 -6.36 -11.66
N ARG A 39 -32.24 -6.97 -10.47
CA ARG A 39 -32.07 -6.25 -9.20
C ARG A 39 -30.67 -5.68 -9.00
N VAL A 40 -29.65 -6.19 -9.69
CA VAL A 40 -28.26 -5.70 -9.60
C VAL A 40 -27.99 -4.61 -10.64
N TRP A 41 -28.51 -4.77 -11.86
CA TRP A 41 -28.21 -3.87 -12.97
C TRP A 41 -29.05 -2.58 -12.91
N TRP A 42 -30.29 -2.68 -12.40
CA TRP A 42 -31.17 -1.52 -12.23
C TRP A 42 -30.63 -0.45 -11.26
N PRO A 43 -30.11 -0.80 -10.06
CA PRO A 43 -29.41 0.15 -9.21
C PRO A 43 -28.22 0.85 -9.87
N SER A 44 -27.43 0.14 -10.68
CA SER A 44 -26.24 0.73 -11.32
C SER A 44 -26.62 1.85 -12.30
N VAL A 45 -27.60 1.59 -13.18
CA VAL A 45 -28.12 2.60 -14.14
C VAL A 45 -28.79 3.77 -13.40
N THR A 46 -29.60 3.47 -12.38
CA THR A 46 -30.29 4.52 -11.59
C THR A 46 -29.33 5.34 -10.73
N HIS A 47 -28.23 4.76 -10.24
CA HIS A 47 -27.21 5.46 -9.46
C HIS A 47 -26.40 6.43 -10.33
N SER A 48 -26.04 6.03 -11.55
CA SER A 48 -25.39 6.94 -12.53
C SER A 48 -26.29 8.15 -12.86
N LEU A 49 -27.60 7.92 -13.05
CA LEU A 49 -28.58 9.00 -13.21
C LEU A 49 -28.75 9.86 -11.95
N ARG A 50 -28.59 9.28 -10.75
CA ARG A 50 -28.65 10.04 -9.50
C ARG A 50 -27.43 10.96 -9.34
N ARG A 51 -26.24 10.48 -9.71
CA ARG A 51 -24.98 11.23 -9.63
C ARG A 51 -24.92 12.46 -10.56
N SER A 52 -25.68 12.47 -11.65
CA SER A 52 -25.75 13.65 -12.53
C SER A 52 -26.66 14.78 -12.01
N ARG A 53 -27.57 14.50 -11.05
CA ARG A 53 -28.51 15.48 -10.50
C ARG A 53 -27.85 16.65 -9.74
N PRO A 54 -26.86 16.43 -8.85
CA PRO A 54 -26.19 17.53 -8.15
C PRO A 54 -25.49 18.51 -9.11
N ARG A 55 -24.83 17.98 -10.15
CA ARG A 55 -24.15 18.83 -11.15
C ARG A 55 -25.14 19.69 -11.93
N ARG A 56 -26.31 19.14 -12.29
CA ARG A 56 -27.41 19.92 -12.89
C ARG A 56 -27.87 21.05 -11.97
N GLN A 57 -28.06 20.78 -10.68
CA GLN A 57 -28.47 21.80 -9.71
C GLN A 57 -27.44 22.93 -9.60
N GLN A 58 -26.15 22.58 -9.54
CA GLN A 58 -25.07 23.57 -9.47
C GLN A 58 -25.03 24.50 -10.70
N LEU A 59 -25.19 23.95 -11.91
CA LEU A 59 -25.22 24.76 -13.14
C LEU A 59 -26.42 25.73 -13.17
N LEU A 60 -27.58 25.28 -12.69
CA LEU A 60 -28.77 26.12 -12.59
C LEU A 60 -28.58 27.26 -11.56
N GLU A 61 -27.93 26.97 -10.44
CA GLU A 61 -27.65 27.98 -9.41
C GLU A 61 -26.67 29.05 -9.92
N ASN A 62 -25.66 28.67 -10.71
CA ASN A 62 -24.76 29.62 -11.35
C ASN A 62 -25.52 30.59 -12.29
N ILE A 63 -26.42 30.07 -13.13
CA ILE A 63 -27.27 30.89 -14.01
C ILE A 63 -28.14 31.84 -13.17
N ARG A 64 -28.69 31.34 -12.05
CA ARG A 64 -29.51 32.13 -11.14
C ARG A 64 -28.70 33.26 -10.48
N HIS A 65 -27.51 32.97 -9.97
CA HIS A 65 -26.65 33.98 -9.36
C HIS A 65 -26.25 35.08 -10.34
N GLU A 66 -25.89 34.70 -11.57
CA GLU A 66 -25.54 35.67 -12.62
C GLU A 66 -26.73 36.59 -12.95
N ARG A 67 -27.93 36.01 -13.06
CA ARG A 67 -29.18 36.76 -13.25
C ARG A 67 -29.42 37.74 -12.09
N GLU A 68 -29.35 37.27 -10.86
CA GLU A 68 -29.61 38.07 -9.67
C GLU A 68 -28.59 39.21 -9.51
N HIS A 69 -27.32 38.94 -9.83
CA HIS A 69 -26.26 39.94 -9.85
C HIS A 69 -26.54 41.06 -10.86
N LYS A 70 -26.75 40.70 -12.15
CA LYS A 70 -27.06 41.69 -13.20
C LYS A 70 -28.33 42.49 -12.86
N GLN A 71 -29.38 41.82 -12.38
CA GLN A 71 -30.63 42.49 -12.00
C GLN A 71 -30.42 43.48 -10.83
N ARG A 72 -29.55 43.15 -9.87
CA ARG A 72 -29.20 44.05 -8.76
C ARG A 72 -28.48 45.30 -9.29
N VAL A 73 -27.49 45.12 -10.16
CA VAL A 73 -26.74 46.23 -10.77
C VAL A 73 -27.66 47.18 -11.53
N PHE A 74 -28.58 46.65 -12.34
CA PHE A 74 -29.56 47.49 -13.06
C PHE A 74 -30.50 48.23 -12.11
N LYS A 75 -31.03 47.56 -11.06
CA LYS A 75 -31.92 48.20 -10.08
C LYS A 75 -31.22 49.35 -9.34
N GLU A 76 -29.96 49.16 -8.96
CA GLU A 76 -29.16 50.19 -8.30
C GLU A 76 -28.89 51.38 -9.24
N GLN A 77 -28.56 51.11 -10.50
CA GLN A 77 -28.36 52.16 -11.51
C GLN A 77 -29.65 52.97 -11.75
N VAL A 78 -30.80 52.29 -11.89
CA VAL A 78 -32.11 52.94 -12.03
C VAL A 78 -32.43 53.82 -10.82
N SER A 79 -32.24 53.30 -9.61
CA SER A 79 -32.48 54.06 -8.38
C SER A 79 -31.60 55.32 -8.32
N HIS A 80 -30.32 55.18 -8.66
CA HIS A 80 -29.36 56.28 -8.66
C HIS A 80 -29.71 57.37 -9.69
N CYS A 81 -30.03 56.98 -10.93
CA CYS A 81 -30.44 57.90 -11.97
C CYS A 81 -31.76 58.61 -11.62
N THR A 82 -32.73 57.87 -11.05
CA THR A 82 -34.02 58.42 -10.62
C THR A 82 -33.84 59.49 -9.54
N GLN A 83 -33.04 59.21 -8.50
CA GLN A 83 -32.81 60.16 -7.42
C GLN A 83 -32.10 61.43 -7.91
N ARG A 84 -31.12 61.29 -8.81
CA ARG A 84 -30.43 62.44 -9.41
C ARG A 84 -31.39 63.28 -10.26
N LEU A 85 -32.19 62.64 -11.11
CA LEU A 85 -33.16 63.32 -11.95
C LEU A 85 -34.20 64.08 -11.11
N GLN A 86 -34.70 63.48 -10.03
CA GLN A 86 -35.61 64.15 -9.09
C GLN A 86 -34.99 65.40 -8.45
N ARG A 87 -33.72 65.33 -7.99
CA ARG A 87 -33.02 66.48 -7.40
C ARG A 87 -32.81 67.61 -8.41
N THR A 88 -32.37 67.27 -9.63
CA THR A 88 -32.17 68.27 -10.70
C THR A 88 -33.51 68.89 -11.12
N THR A 89 -34.56 68.09 -11.23
CA THR A 89 -35.92 68.58 -11.56
C THR A 89 -36.46 69.50 -10.48
N GLY A 90 -36.28 69.17 -9.20
CA GLY A 90 -36.68 70.02 -8.08
C GLY A 90 -35.92 71.35 -8.07
N LEU A 91 -34.62 71.35 -8.35
CA LEU A 91 -33.82 72.58 -8.48
C LEU A 91 -34.27 73.43 -9.67
N LEU A 92 -34.58 72.81 -10.81
CA LEU A 92 -35.12 73.50 -11.98
C LEU A 92 -36.47 74.16 -11.66
N GLN A 93 -37.40 73.43 -11.05
CA GLN A 93 -38.71 73.96 -10.64
C GLN A 93 -38.57 75.13 -9.67
N PHE A 94 -37.72 74.99 -8.65
CA PHE A 94 -37.44 76.07 -7.71
C PHE A 94 -36.86 77.30 -8.42
N SER A 95 -35.91 77.10 -9.33
CA SER A 95 -35.29 78.20 -10.10
C SER A 95 -36.31 78.91 -10.99
N ILE A 96 -37.21 78.16 -11.63
CA ILE A 96 -38.32 78.70 -12.43
C ILE A 96 -39.27 79.55 -11.56
N GLU A 97 -39.55 79.11 -10.33
CA GLU A 97 -40.42 79.86 -9.43
C GLU A 97 -39.78 81.18 -8.98
N VAL A 98 -38.49 81.16 -8.63
CA VAL A 98 -37.72 82.38 -8.29
C VAL A 98 -37.72 83.39 -9.44
N LEU A 99 -37.68 82.93 -10.71
CA LEU A 99 -37.77 83.83 -11.88
C LEU A 99 -39.10 84.58 -12.01
N LYS A 100 -40.16 84.14 -11.31
CA LYS A 100 -41.46 84.82 -11.29
C LYS A 100 -41.56 85.91 -10.22
N GLU A 101 -40.56 86.05 -9.35
CA GLU A 101 -40.57 87.03 -8.26
C GLU A 101 -40.60 88.46 -8.82
N SER A 102 -41.60 89.24 -8.39
CA SER A 102 -41.83 90.59 -8.91
C SER A 102 -41.09 91.67 -8.12
N ASP A 103 -40.69 91.40 -6.87
CA ASP A 103 -39.92 92.34 -6.07
C ASP A 103 -38.41 92.25 -6.36
N PRO A 104 -37.75 93.32 -6.85
CA PRO A 104 -36.33 93.28 -7.19
C PRO A 104 -35.42 92.99 -5.99
N SER A 105 -35.81 93.40 -4.79
CA SER A 105 -34.99 93.20 -3.58
C SER A 105 -35.03 91.74 -3.12
N ALA A 106 -36.22 91.14 -3.05
CA ALA A 106 -36.41 89.72 -2.74
C ALA A 106 -35.77 88.81 -3.80
N PHE A 107 -35.90 89.15 -5.08
CA PHE A 107 -35.27 88.41 -6.18
C PHE A 107 -33.74 88.39 -6.05
N LEU A 108 -33.12 89.57 -5.86
CA LEU A 108 -31.67 89.66 -5.68
C LEU A 108 -31.20 88.97 -4.40
N GLN A 109 -31.99 89.02 -3.33
CA GLN A 109 -31.71 88.32 -2.07
C GLN A 109 -31.69 86.80 -2.25
N VAL A 110 -32.61 86.21 -3.03
CA VAL A 110 -32.60 84.76 -3.28
C VAL A 110 -31.52 84.35 -4.30
N LEU A 111 -31.24 85.21 -5.27
CA LEU A 111 -30.32 84.91 -6.37
C LEU A 111 -28.84 85.03 -5.97
N LEU A 112 -28.47 86.03 -5.16
CA LEU A 112 -27.09 86.46 -4.92
C LEU A 112 -26.67 86.51 -3.45
N CYS A 113 -27.58 86.33 -2.48
CA CYS A 113 -27.22 86.48 -1.06
C CYS A 113 -26.32 85.33 -0.58
N HIS A 114 -25.18 85.68 0.01
CA HIS A 114 -24.22 84.75 0.60
C HIS A 114 -24.57 84.31 2.04
N GLN A 115 -25.61 84.89 2.66
CA GLN A 115 -26.02 84.58 4.03
C GLN A 115 -26.96 83.37 4.14
N VAL A 116 -27.46 82.88 3.00
CA VAL A 116 -28.19 81.61 2.87
C VAL A 116 -27.37 80.77 1.88
N SER A 117 -27.10 79.49 2.20
CA SER A 117 -26.18 78.59 1.46
C SER A 117 -26.02 78.88 -0.05
N SER A 118 -24.77 79.01 -0.54
CA SER A 118 -24.31 79.19 -1.93
C SER A 118 -25.31 79.79 -2.95
N PRO A 119 -25.00 80.92 -3.62
CA PRO A 119 -25.91 81.57 -4.57
C PRO A 119 -26.60 80.59 -5.53
N LEU A 120 -27.89 80.80 -5.80
CA LEU A 120 -28.68 79.92 -6.67
C LEU A 120 -27.99 79.67 -8.02
N ILE A 121 -27.40 80.72 -8.60
CA ILE A 121 -26.62 80.67 -9.84
C ILE A 121 -25.46 79.67 -9.73
N SER A 122 -24.72 79.70 -8.62
CA SER A 122 -23.61 78.77 -8.38
C SER A 122 -24.10 77.33 -8.25
N ARG A 123 -25.25 77.10 -7.61
CA ARG A 123 -25.86 75.76 -7.47
C ARG A 123 -26.31 75.21 -8.81
N VAL A 124 -27.00 76.01 -9.62
CA VAL A 124 -27.49 75.62 -10.95
C VAL A 124 -26.31 75.35 -11.89
N ALA A 125 -25.32 76.24 -11.95
CA ALA A 125 -24.12 76.05 -12.77
C ALA A 125 -23.29 74.82 -12.35
N ASN A 126 -23.22 74.54 -11.05
CA ASN A 126 -22.53 73.35 -10.54
C ASN A 126 -23.28 72.04 -10.88
N VAL A 127 -24.61 72.04 -10.85
CA VAL A 127 -25.41 70.89 -11.27
C VAL A 127 -25.31 70.69 -12.77
N GLU A 128 -25.46 71.75 -13.57
CA GLU A 128 -25.40 71.71 -15.04
C GLU A 128 -24.04 71.22 -15.55
N SER A 129 -22.93 71.80 -15.08
CA SER A 129 -21.58 71.38 -15.46
C SER A 129 -21.23 69.93 -15.06
N LYS A 130 -21.86 69.40 -14.01
CA LYS A 130 -21.62 68.02 -13.53
C LYS A 130 -22.65 67.03 -14.04
N PHE A 131 -23.79 67.47 -14.55
CA PHE A 131 -24.93 66.60 -14.87
C PHE A 131 -24.54 65.50 -15.83
N SER A 132 -23.95 65.83 -16.98
CA SER A 132 -23.56 64.84 -18.00
C SER A 132 -22.45 63.90 -17.53
N LYS A 133 -21.57 64.33 -16.62
CA LYS A 133 -20.53 63.46 -16.03
C LYS A 133 -21.08 62.55 -14.94
N GLN A 134 -22.19 62.93 -14.33
CA GLN A 134 -22.83 62.25 -13.22
C GLN A 134 -24.02 61.39 -13.65
N MET A 135 -24.63 61.68 -14.78
CA MET A 135 -25.68 60.88 -15.36
C MET A 135 -25.04 59.85 -16.29
N GLU A 136 -25.07 58.59 -15.87
CA GLU A 136 -24.55 57.48 -16.67
C GLU A 136 -25.64 57.03 -17.64
N PHE A 137 -25.45 57.30 -18.93
CA PHE A 137 -26.38 56.93 -20.00
C PHE A 137 -26.09 55.55 -20.60
N GLU A 138 -25.01 54.90 -20.17
CA GLU A 138 -24.65 53.55 -20.58
C GLU A 138 -24.94 52.54 -19.46
N PRO A 139 -25.45 51.34 -19.78
CA PRO A 139 -25.67 50.29 -18.79
C PRO A 139 -24.35 49.87 -18.11
N ARG A 140 -24.35 49.76 -16.77
CA ARG A 140 -23.17 49.32 -15.99
C ARG A 140 -22.75 47.88 -16.24
N THR A 141 -23.64 47.08 -16.83
CA THR A 141 -23.37 45.68 -17.19
C THR A 141 -24.13 45.32 -18.48
N SER A 142 -23.61 44.37 -19.24
CA SER A 142 -24.26 43.84 -20.44
C SER A 142 -25.60 43.17 -20.08
N PRO A 143 -26.65 43.32 -20.91
CA PRO A 143 -27.91 42.60 -20.74
C PRO A 143 -27.79 41.09 -21.07
N ASP A 144 -26.75 40.70 -21.80
CA ASP A 144 -26.59 39.33 -22.28
C ASP A 144 -25.86 38.44 -21.27
N PHE A 145 -26.19 37.13 -21.33
CA PHE A 145 -25.49 36.08 -20.62
C PHE A 145 -24.37 35.54 -21.50
N GLU A 146 -23.13 35.91 -21.22
CA GLU A 146 -21.94 35.40 -21.90
C GLU A 146 -21.52 34.01 -21.35
N LEU A 147 -22.50 33.12 -21.16
CA LEU A 147 -22.29 31.76 -20.67
C LEU A 147 -22.73 30.77 -21.76
N CYS A 148 -21.77 30.09 -22.37
CA CYS A 148 -22.04 28.96 -23.26
C CYS A 148 -21.86 27.64 -22.49
N LEU A 149 -22.90 26.80 -22.47
CA LEU A 149 -22.80 25.46 -21.93
C LEU A 149 -22.29 24.51 -23.02
N ASP A 150 -21.06 24.01 -22.88
CA ASP A 150 -20.57 22.90 -23.69
C ASP A 150 -21.10 21.56 -23.14
N ASN A 151 -21.93 20.88 -23.93
CA ASN A 151 -22.53 19.59 -23.60
C ASN A 151 -22.07 18.45 -24.53
N HIS A 152 -21.14 18.70 -25.47
CA HIS A 152 -20.78 17.73 -26.50
C HIS A 152 -20.16 16.45 -25.90
N SER A 153 -19.21 16.61 -24.98
CA SER A 153 -18.55 15.49 -24.30
C SER A 153 -19.51 14.62 -23.48
N VAL A 154 -20.48 15.24 -22.83
CA VAL A 154 -21.51 14.55 -22.03
C VAL A 154 -22.46 13.78 -22.94
N LEU A 155 -22.91 14.39 -24.04
CA LEU A 155 -23.78 13.72 -25.01
C LEU A 155 -23.08 12.51 -25.65
N HIS A 156 -21.82 12.67 -26.06
CA HIS A 156 -21.03 11.57 -26.58
C HIS A 156 -20.88 10.44 -25.56
N SER A 157 -20.57 10.77 -24.30
CA SER A 157 -20.46 9.78 -23.22
C SER A 157 -21.77 9.03 -22.98
N ILE A 158 -22.92 9.71 -23.02
CA ILE A 158 -24.25 9.09 -22.88
C ILE A 158 -24.56 8.19 -24.08
N GLN A 159 -24.24 8.62 -25.31
CA GLN A 159 -24.51 7.85 -26.54
C GLN A 159 -23.67 6.57 -26.65
N THR A 160 -22.45 6.61 -26.11
CA THR A 160 -21.51 5.49 -26.15
C THR A 160 -21.63 4.55 -24.95
N MET A 161 -22.45 4.88 -23.94
CA MET A 161 -22.77 3.99 -22.83
C MET A 161 -23.48 2.74 -23.34
N ASN A 162 -22.85 1.58 -23.16
CA ASN A 162 -23.41 0.31 -23.58
C ASN A 162 -23.11 -0.78 -22.55
N PHE A 163 -23.89 -1.87 -22.57
CA PHE A 163 -23.57 -3.07 -21.81
C PHE A 163 -22.40 -3.78 -22.51
N PHE A 164 -21.30 -3.97 -21.79
CA PHE A 164 -20.23 -4.84 -22.24
C PHE A 164 -20.43 -6.23 -21.65
N GLN A 165 -20.22 -7.27 -22.47
CA GLN A 165 -20.15 -8.63 -21.96
C GLN A 165 -18.87 -8.73 -21.15
N MET A 166 -18.98 -8.90 -19.83
CA MET A 166 -17.82 -9.29 -19.03
C MET A 166 -17.36 -10.66 -19.49
N LYS A 167 -16.18 -10.69 -20.09
CA LYS A 167 -15.43 -11.91 -20.37
C LYS A 167 -14.41 -12.08 -19.26
N ALA A 168 -14.07 -13.32 -18.94
CA ALA A 168 -12.92 -13.59 -18.10
C ALA A 168 -11.67 -12.87 -18.69
N PRO A 169 -10.75 -12.36 -17.86
CA PRO A 169 -9.56 -11.69 -18.36
C PRO A 169 -8.69 -12.62 -19.21
N GLY A 170 -7.84 -12.03 -20.06
CA GLY A 170 -6.71 -12.76 -20.64
C GLY A 170 -5.62 -13.03 -19.60
N PRO A 171 -4.75 -14.04 -19.84
CA PRO A 171 -3.64 -14.35 -18.92
C PRO A 171 -2.70 -13.14 -18.80
N PRO A 172 -2.32 -12.74 -17.57
CA PRO A 172 -1.39 -11.64 -17.36
C PRO A 172 0.01 -12.00 -17.88
N GLN A 173 0.85 -10.98 -18.05
CA GLN A 173 2.22 -11.14 -18.52
C GLN A 173 3.19 -10.71 -17.43
N ILE A 174 4.03 -11.63 -16.95
CA ILE A 174 5.15 -11.30 -16.07
C ILE A 174 6.16 -10.45 -16.84
N ILE A 175 6.77 -9.47 -16.16
CA ILE A 175 7.79 -8.57 -16.70
C ILE A 175 9.13 -9.02 -16.07
N PRO A 176 9.92 -9.88 -16.75
CA PRO A 176 11.12 -10.46 -16.14
C PRO A 176 12.16 -9.40 -15.73
N ASP A 177 12.26 -8.30 -16.47
CA ASP A 177 13.20 -7.20 -16.20
C ASP A 177 12.90 -6.46 -14.89
N ASP A 178 11.64 -6.52 -14.42
CA ASP A 178 11.18 -5.93 -13.16
C ASP A 178 11.07 -6.98 -12.03
N CYS A 179 11.47 -8.23 -12.30
CA CYS A 179 11.55 -9.28 -11.30
C CYS A 179 12.95 -9.37 -10.73
N SER A 180 13.07 -9.63 -9.43
CA SER A 180 14.36 -9.79 -8.76
C SER A 180 14.31 -10.87 -7.68
N ALA A 181 15.47 -11.43 -7.37
CA ALA A 181 15.66 -12.28 -6.21
C ALA A 181 16.80 -11.67 -5.37
N GLU A 182 16.50 -11.37 -4.11
CA GLU A 182 17.43 -10.74 -3.18
C GLU A 182 17.40 -11.52 -1.86
N ASN A 183 18.55 -12.09 -1.48
CA ASN A 183 18.68 -12.93 -0.29
C ASN A 183 17.68 -14.11 -0.32
N ASN A 184 16.72 -14.13 0.61
CA ASN A 184 15.61 -15.09 0.66
C ASN A 184 14.25 -14.48 0.28
N THR A 185 14.27 -13.44 -0.54
CA THR A 185 13.08 -12.76 -1.03
C THR A 185 13.06 -12.77 -2.55
N VAL A 186 11.87 -12.83 -3.14
CA VAL A 186 11.66 -12.67 -4.58
C VAL A 186 10.60 -11.62 -4.83
N THR A 187 10.89 -10.71 -5.74
CA THR A 187 9.93 -9.69 -6.20
C THR A 187 9.52 -10.03 -7.62
N ILE A 188 8.21 -10.09 -7.84
CA ILE A 188 7.62 -10.46 -9.12
C ILE A 188 6.69 -9.34 -9.56
N ALA A 189 6.89 -8.87 -10.79
CA ALA A 189 6.09 -7.83 -11.43
C ALA A 189 5.39 -8.37 -12.68
N TRP A 190 4.17 -7.93 -12.92
CA TRP A 190 3.35 -8.35 -14.06
C TRP A 190 2.46 -7.23 -14.56
N GLN A 191 1.88 -7.41 -15.75
CA GLN A 191 0.91 -6.49 -16.34
C GLN A 191 -0.35 -7.23 -16.80
N PRO A 192 -1.51 -6.56 -16.83
CA PRO A 192 -2.74 -7.13 -17.36
C PRO A 192 -2.61 -7.44 -18.84
N HIS A 193 -3.33 -8.47 -19.29
CA HIS A 193 -3.50 -8.70 -20.72
C HIS A 193 -4.18 -7.50 -21.39
N PRO A 194 -3.67 -6.99 -22.53
CA PRO A 194 -4.22 -5.80 -23.19
C PRO A 194 -5.74 -5.88 -23.42
N GLY A 195 -6.46 -4.84 -22.99
CA GLY A 195 -7.92 -4.77 -23.13
C GLY A 195 -8.73 -5.62 -22.14
N SER A 196 -8.08 -6.30 -21.18
CA SER A 196 -8.79 -7.02 -20.13
C SER A 196 -9.26 -6.11 -19.00
N VAL A 197 -10.49 -6.34 -18.53
CA VAL A 197 -11.00 -5.72 -17.30
C VAL A 197 -10.70 -6.67 -16.16
N VAL A 198 -9.81 -6.28 -15.26
CA VAL A 198 -9.29 -7.11 -14.16
C VAL A 198 -9.74 -6.54 -12.82
N ASP A 199 -10.31 -7.39 -11.96
CA ASP A 199 -10.67 -7.02 -10.58
C ASP A 199 -9.55 -7.36 -9.58
N GLY A 200 -8.68 -8.31 -9.92
CA GLY A 200 -7.48 -8.67 -9.16
C GLY A 200 -6.65 -9.79 -9.81
N TYR A 201 -5.60 -10.21 -9.12
CA TYR A 201 -4.64 -11.23 -9.53
C TYR A 201 -4.40 -12.22 -8.40
N GLY A 202 -4.14 -13.48 -8.77
CA GLY A 202 -3.59 -14.51 -7.90
C GLY A 202 -2.18 -14.85 -8.36
N LEU A 203 -1.19 -14.66 -7.50
CA LEU A 203 0.20 -15.08 -7.71
C LEU A 203 0.43 -16.38 -6.96
N GLU A 204 0.98 -17.36 -7.67
CA GLU A 204 1.37 -18.64 -7.11
C GLU A 204 2.87 -18.85 -7.24
N LEU A 205 3.44 -19.48 -6.22
CA LEU A 205 4.83 -19.92 -6.15
C LEU A 205 4.86 -21.43 -5.83
N ASP A 206 5.79 -22.18 -6.41
CA ASP A 206 6.05 -23.55 -5.96
C ASP A 206 6.84 -23.57 -4.63
N ASP A 207 7.16 -24.78 -4.15
CA ASP A 207 7.88 -24.97 -2.88
C ASP A 207 9.42 -24.90 -3.02
N GLY A 208 9.92 -24.55 -4.21
CA GLY A 208 11.35 -24.52 -4.51
C GLY A 208 11.98 -25.90 -4.74
N ASN A 209 11.16 -26.95 -4.90
CA ASN A 209 11.58 -28.33 -5.10
C ASN A 209 10.66 -29.08 -6.08
N GLU A 210 10.22 -28.40 -7.14
CA GLU A 210 9.28 -28.92 -8.15
C GLU A 210 7.96 -29.46 -7.57
N GLY A 211 7.55 -28.98 -6.39
CA GLY A 211 6.31 -29.35 -5.74
C GLY A 211 5.10 -28.54 -6.24
N ASP A 212 4.03 -28.59 -5.45
CA ASP A 212 2.77 -27.93 -5.79
C ASP A 212 2.87 -26.40 -5.65
N PHE A 213 2.24 -25.71 -6.61
CA PHE A 213 2.01 -24.27 -6.54
C PHE A 213 1.07 -23.90 -5.41
N ARG A 214 1.40 -22.83 -4.67
CA ARG A 214 0.60 -22.25 -3.60
C ARG A 214 0.35 -20.78 -3.86
N GLU A 215 -0.87 -20.32 -3.60
CA GLU A 215 -1.22 -18.90 -3.70
C GLU A 215 -0.51 -18.13 -2.58
N VAL A 216 0.41 -17.23 -2.97
CA VAL A 216 1.19 -16.39 -2.07
C VAL A 216 0.67 -14.95 -2.04
N TYR A 217 -0.12 -14.56 -3.05
CA TYR A 217 -0.76 -13.25 -3.09
C TYR A 217 -2.09 -13.28 -3.84
N CYS A 218 -3.08 -12.55 -3.32
CA CYS A 218 -4.38 -12.32 -3.95
C CYS A 218 -4.80 -10.85 -3.74
N GLY A 219 -4.85 -10.07 -4.82
CA GLY A 219 -5.13 -8.63 -4.72
C GLY A 219 -5.04 -7.89 -6.05
N LYS A 220 -5.03 -6.55 -5.99
CA LYS A 220 -5.11 -5.67 -7.19
C LYS A 220 -3.76 -5.20 -7.70
N GLU A 221 -2.73 -5.33 -6.87
CA GLU A 221 -1.39 -4.88 -7.21
C GLU A 221 -0.81 -5.73 -8.33
N THR A 222 0.17 -5.15 -9.01
CA THR A 222 0.85 -5.74 -10.17
C THR A 222 2.30 -6.08 -9.87
N ILE A 223 2.69 -5.93 -8.61
CA ILE A 223 3.99 -6.27 -8.06
C ILE A 223 3.78 -6.87 -6.67
N CYS A 224 4.52 -7.92 -6.36
CA CYS A 224 4.50 -8.55 -5.05
C CYS A 224 5.88 -9.08 -4.69
N THR A 225 6.31 -8.79 -3.46
CA THR A 225 7.51 -9.35 -2.85
C THR A 225 7.10 -10.47 -1.90
N VAL A 226 7.68 -11.65 -2.11
CA VAL A 226 7.51 -12.84 -1.28
C VAL A 226 8.78 -13.02 -0.47
N GLU A 227 8.64 -13.02 0.86
CA GLU A 227 9.76 -13.11 1.81
C GLU A 227 9.80 -14.45 2.52
N GLY A 228 10.94 -14.77 3.16
CA GLY A 228 11.07 -15.97 4.00
C GLY A 228 11.21 -17.27 3.21
N LEU A 229 11.72 -17.19 1.98
CA LEU A 229 11.98 -18.35 1.14
C LEU A 229 13.21 -19.12 1.62
N HIS A 230 13.39 -20.35 1.13
CA HIS A 230 14.61 -21.11 1.39
C HIS A 230 15.77 -20.55 0.55
N PHE A 231 16.96 -20.51 1.14
CA PHE A 231 18.20 -20.20 0.43
C PHE A 231 18.57 -21.29 -0.57
N SER A 232 19.43 -20.94 -1.53
CA SER A 232 19.94 -21.85 -2.57
C SER A 232 18.82 -22.68 -3.23
N SER A 233 17.65 -22.05 -3.45
CA SER A 233 16.44 -22.72 -3.93
C SER A 233 15.90 -21.99 -5.14
N VAL A 234 15.40 -22.78 -6.10
CA VAL A 234 14.86 -22.29 -7.36
C VAL A 234 13.34 -22.35 -7.29
N TYR A 235 12.69 -21.20 -7.39
CA TYR A 235 11.25 -21.06 -7.32
C TYR A 235 10.64 -20.76 -8.68
N ASN A 236 9.57 -21.47 -9.01
CA ASN A 236 8.75 -21.17 -10.17
C ASN A 236 7.53 -20.33 -9.75
N ALA A 237 7.30 -19.23 -10.47
CA ALA A 237 6.19 -18.34 -10.21
C ALA A 237 5.28 -18.17 -11.43
N ARG A 238 3.97 -18.08 -11.18
CA ARG A 238 2.95 -17.85 -12.20
C ARG A 238 1.81 -16.99 -11.66
N VAL A 239 1.21 -16.18 -12.53
CA VAL A 239 0.13 -15.25 -12.15
C VAL A 239 -1.11 -15.52 -12.98
N LYS A 240 -2.29 -15.47 -12.36
CA LYS A 240 -3.58 -15.40 -13.06
C LYS A 240 -4.30 -14.10 -12.70
N ALA A 241 -5.14 -13.61 -13.60
CA ALA A 241 -6.04 -12.48 -13.37
C ALA A 241 -7.47 -13.00 -13.14
N PHE A 242 -8.28 -12.28 -12.38
CA PHE A 242 -9.69 -12.63 -12.20
C PHE A 242 -10.58 -11.40 -12.27
N ASN A 243 -11.83 -11.62 -12.67
CA ASN A 243 -12.91 -10.66 -12.57
C ASN A 243 -14.24 -11.36 -12.27
N HIS A 244 -15.34 -10.60 -12.19
CA HIS A 244 -16.67 -11.18 -11.93
C HIS A 244 -17.15 -12.25 -12.95
N ALA A 245 -16.56 -12.30 -14.16
CA ALA A 245 -16.87 -13.33 -15.16
C ALA A 245 -16.01 -14.60 -15.02
N GLY A 246 -14.97 -14.59 -14.18
CA GLY A 246 -14.13 -15.74 -13.86
C GLY A 246 -12.63 -15.43 -13.90
N ASP A 247 -11.84 -16.50 -13.81
CA ASP A 247 -10.39 -16.48 -13.83
C ASP A 247 -9.85 -16.56 -15.28
N SER A 248 -8.70 -15.94 -15.51
CA SER A 248 -7.91 -16.15 -16.71
C SER A 248 -7.13 -17.48 -16.63
N GLY A 249 -6.46 -17.84 -17.74
CA GLY A 249 -5.33 -18.76 -17.65
C GLY A 249 -4.16 -18.14 -16.86
N TYR A 250 -3.19 -18.96 -16.48
CA TYR A 250 -1.94 -18.48 -15.89
C TYR A 250 -1.03 -17.85 -16.96
N SER A 251 -0.15 -16.96 -16.52
CA SER A 251 1.00 -16.49 -17.27
C SER A 251 1.97 -17.63 -17.58
N GLU A 252 2.91 -17.39 -18.48
CA GLU A 252 4.14 -18.18 -18.54
C GLU A 252 4.83 -18.15 -17.16
N CYS A 253 5.45 -19.27 -16.78
CA CYS A 253 6.20 -19.36 -15.54
C CYS A 253 7.52 -18.60 -15.67
N ILE A 254 7.93 -17.93 -14.59
CA ILE A 254 9.30 -17.42 -14.42
C ILE A 254 10.00 -18.24 -13.34
N CYS A 255 11.31 -18.40 -13.49
CA CYS A 255 12.19 -19.10 -12.57
C CYS A 255 13.11 -18.08 -11.90
N LEU A 256 13.15 -18.09 -10.56
CA LEU A 256 13.93 -17.18 -9.73
C LEU A 256 14.73 -18.01 -8.71
N GLN A 257 16.01 -17.71 -8.56
CA GLN A 257 16.89 -18.39 -7.61
C GLN A 257 17.22 -17.46 -6.43
N THR A 258 16.95 -17.92 -5.21
CA THR A 258 17.38 -17.23 -3.99
C THR A 258 18.89 -17.33 -3.81
N ALA A 259 19.47 -16.46 -2.98
CA ALA A 259 20.91 -16.43 -2.75
C ALA A 259 21.43 -17.79 -2.25
N ASP A 260 22.62 -18.18 -2.72
CA ASP A 260 23.25 -19.46 -2.36
C ASP A 260 23.63 -19.53 -0.87
N VAL A 261 23.92 -18.37 -0.28
CA VAL A 261 24.36 -18.20 1.11
C VAL A 261 23.43 -17.26 1.87
N ALA A 262 23.26 -17.51 3.17
CA ALA A 262 22.40 -16.69 4.03
C ALA A 262 23.09 -15.40 4.46
N TRP A 263 22.55 -14.26 4.01
CA TRP A 263 22.90 -12.95 4.55
C TRP A 263 21.91 -12.57 5.64
N PHE A 264 22.42 -12.31 6.84
CA PHE A 264 21.62 -11.90 7.98
C PHE A 264 22.42 -10.93 8.86
N CYS A 265 21.70 -10.15 9.67
CA CYS A 265 22.26 -9.33 10.73
C CYS A 265 21.62 -9.72 12.07
N LEU A 266 22.09 -9.16 13.17
CA LEU A 266 21.48 -9.39 14.46
C LEU A 266 20.18 -8.60 14.57
N ASP A 267 19.18 -9.16 15.23
CA ASP A 267 17.85 -8.56 15.37
C ASP A 267 17.71 -7.75 16.67
N PRO A 268 17.79 -6.41 16.61
CA PRO A 268 17.60 -5.57 17.79
C PRO A 268 16.14 -5.52 18.25
N LEU A 269 15.17 -5.86 17.40
CA LEU A 269 13.75 -5.74 17.72
C LEU A 269 13.30 -6.84 18.69
N SER A 270 13.87 -8.05 18.57
CA SER A 270 13.58 -9.13 19.48
C SER A 270 14.51 -9.20 20.69
N ALA A 271 15.63 -8.47 20.69
CA ALA A 271 16.66 -8.51 21.73
C ALA A 271 16.26 -7.80 23.04
N HIS A 272 16.97 -8.13 24.12
CA HIS A 272 16.83 -7.44 25.41
C HIS A 272 17.35 -5.98 25.31
N PRO A 273 16.74 -4.99 25.98
CA PRO A 273 17.17 -3.57 25.93
C PRO A 273 18.61 -3.29 26.38
N ASP A 274 19.21 -4.20 27.14
CA ASP A 274 20.62 -4.11 27.58
C ASP A 274 21.61 -4.39 26.43
N MET A 275 21.13 -4.95 25.32
CA MET A 275 21.94 -5.23 24.13
C MET A 275 22.19 -3.95 23.34
N LEU A 276 23.44 -3.74 22.97
CA LEU A 276 23.89 -2.59 22.21
C LEU A 276 24.43 -3.08 20.86
N PHE A 277 23.92 -2.46 19.80
CA PHE A 277 24.22 -2.82 18.42
C PHE A 277 24.97 -1.69 17.74
N SER A 278 25.89 -2.03 16.85
CA SER A 278 26.61 -1.08 16.01
C SER A 278 26.95 -1.74 14.67
N ASN A 279 27.53 -0.97 13.75
CA ASN A 279 27.96 -1.44 12.43
C ASN A 279 26.81 -2.15 11.67
N ASP A 280 25.69 -1.45 11.48
CA ASP A 280 24.49 -1.98 10.81
C ASP A 280 23.96 -3.30 11.41
N ASN A 281 24.00 -3.38 12.75
CA ASN A 281 23.61 -4.56 13.54
C ASN A 281 24.49 -5.80 13.30
N MET A 282 25.72 -5.61 12.82
CA MET A 282 26.71 -6.67 12.67
C MET A 282 27.63 -6.79 13.88
N THR A 283 27.68 -5.78 14.75
CA THR A 283 28.47 -5.80 15.99
C THR A 283 27.56 -5.67 17.20
N VAL A 284 27.83 -6.45 18.24
CA VAL A 284 27.00 -6.50 19.43
C VAL A 284 27.81 -6.62 20.73
N THR A 285 27.33 -5.95 21.77
CA THR A 285 27.82 -6.03 23.16
C THR A 285 26.62 -5.90 24.10
N CYS A 286 26.78 -6.22 25.38
CA CYS A 286 25.76 -5.94 26.40
C CYS A 286 26.20 -4.76 27.29
N ASN A 287 25.28 -4.11 27.99
CA ASN A 287 25.58 -3.11 29.02
C ASN A 287 25.54 -3.69 30.45
N ASN A 288 25.09 -4.94 30.60
CA ASN A 288 24.86 -5.61 31.87
C ASN A 288 25.82 -6.79 32.08
N TYR A 289 26.06 -7.16 33.34
CA TYR A 289 26.93 -8.30 33.69
C TYR A 289 26.24 -9.64 33.50
N ASP A 290 24.90 -9.66 33.51
CA ASP A 290 24.14 -10.85 33.20
C ASP A 290 24.21 -11.20 31.71
N ASP A 291 24.15 -12.51 31.42
CA ASP A 291 24.08 -13.00 30.05
C ASP A 291 22.75 -12.58 29.38
N ARG A 292 22.85 -12.16 28.13
CA ARG A 292 21.70 -11.85 27.28
C ARG A 292 21.85 -12.52 25.92
N VAL A 293 20.78 -13.15 25.46
CA VAL A 293 20.71 -13.76 24.13
C VAL A 293 20.27 -12.74 23.10
N VAL A 294 20.95 -12.75 21.95
CA VAL A 294 20.55 -12.08 20.72
C VAL A 294 20.42 -13.12 19.60
N LEU A 295 19.45 -12.90 18.71
CA LEU A 295 19.19 -13.75 17.54
C LEU A 295 19.56 -13.01 16.26
N GLY A 296 19.88 -13.76 15.20
CA GLY A 296 19.87 -13.26 13.83
C GLY A 296 18.44 -12.96 13.36
N ASN A 297 18.30 -12.08 12.37
CA ASN A 297 17.00 -11.69 11.81
C ASN A 297 16.42 -12.68 10.78
N VAL A 298 17.18 -13.72 10.40
CA VAL A 298 16.78 -14.73 9.41
C VAL A 298 16.70 -16.12 10.05
N GLY A 299 15.60 -16.81 9.80
CA GLY A 299 15.38 -18.20 10.21
C GLY A 299 15.84 -19.18 9.13
N LEU A 300 16.60 -20.19 9.53
CA LEU A 300 17.20 -21.23 8.70
C LEU A 300 16.47 -22.55 8.93
N SER A 301 16.01 -23.20 7.86
CA SER A 301 15.17 -24.41 7.95
C SER A 301 15.52 -25.51 6.94
N LYS A 302 16.39 -25.22 5.98
CA LYS A 302 16.88 -26.13 4.95
C LYS A 302 18.27 -25.67 4.48
N GLY A 303 19.08 -26.57 3.95
CA GLY A 303 20.39 -26.26 3.36
C GLY A 303 21.52 -26.26 4.38
N VAL A 304 22.70 -25.85 3.91
CA VAL A 304 23.93 -25.77 4.73
C VAL A 304 24.31 -24.31 4.88
N HIS A 305 24.53 -23.87 6.11
CA HIS A 305 24.77 -22.47 6.45
C HIS A 305 26.02 -22.35 7.30
N TYR A 306 26.89 -21.41 6.93
CA TYR A 306 28.09 -21.08 7.67
C TYR A 306 28.20 -19.59 7.92
N TRP A 307 28.58 -19.22 9.14
CA TRP A 307 28.88 -17.85 9.50
C TRP A 307 29.97 -17.82 10.57
N GLU A 308 30.62 -16.67 10.66
CA GLU A 308 31.73 -16.44 11.57
C GLU A 308 31.41 -15.33 12.57
N ILE A 309 31.98 -15.45 13.76
CA ILE A 309 31.89 -14.48 14.83
C ILE A 309 33.31 -14.10 15.27
N ALA A 310 33.73 -12.88 14.96
CA ALA A 310 34.99 -12.31 15.40
C ALA A 310 34.88 -11.81 16.84
N ILE A 311 35.88 -12.13 17.66
CA ILE A 311 35.97 -11.70 19.06
C ILE A 311 36.67 -10.34 19.12
N ASP A 312 35.89 -9.25 19.23
CA ASP A 312 36.43 -7.89 19.27
C ASP A 312 37.01 -7.54 20.65
N ARG A 313 36.33 -7.99 21.71
CA ARG A 313 36.69 -7.76 23.11
C ARG A 313 36.26 -8.95 23.96
N TYR A 314 37.14 -9.41 24.85
CA TYR A 314 36.84 -10.48 25.80
C TYR A 314 37.75 -10.38 27.04
N ASP A 315 37.15 -10.11 28.21
CA ASP A 315 37.87 -9.95 29.48
C ASP A 315 37.80 -11.21 30.39
N ASN A 316 37.71 -12.41 29.81
CA ASN A 316 37.77 -13.72 30.49
C ASN A 316 36.68 -14.06 31.51
N THR A 317 35.69 -13.19 31.73
CA THR A 317 34.57 -13.47 32.64
C THR A 317 33.32 -12.70 32.24
N PRO A 318 32.14 -13.33 32.22
CA PRO A 318 31.83 -14.74 31.96
C PRO A 318 32.11 -15.11 30.50
N ASP A 319 31.96 -16.40 30.20
CA ASP A 319 32.26 -16.97 28.90
C ASP A 319 31.11 -16.72 27.92
N PRO A 320 31.38 -16.19 26.71
CA PRO A 320 30.36 -16.07 25.69
C PRO A 320 29.94 -17.44 25.16
N ALA A 321 28.74 -17.50 24.59
CA ALA A 321 28.24 -18.70 23.92
C ALA A 321 27.68 -18.39 22.53
N PHE A 322 27.95 -19.29 21.59
CA PHE A 322 27.61 -19.17 20.18
C PHE A 322 26.87 -20.41 19.72
N GLY A 323 25.90 -20.26 18.81
CA GLY A 323 25.20 -21.41 18.25
C GLY A 323 23.89 -21.02 17.58
N ILE A 324 22.86 -21.82 17.83
CA ILE A 324 21.53 -21.66 17.23
C ILE A 324 20.43 -21.73 18.27
N ALA A 325 19.29 -21.11 17.97
CA ALA A 325 18.13 -21.10 18.85
C ALA A 325 16.81 -21.13 18.09
N ARG A 326 15.73 -21.48 18.79
CA ARG A 326 14.36 -21.17 18.36
C ARG A 326 14.03 -19.70 18.59
N PHE A 327 13.06 -19.20 17.83
CA PHE A 327 12.60 -17.81 17.95
C PHE A 327 12.10 -17.45 19.36
N ASP A 328 11.44 -18.40 20.04
CA ASP A 328 10.80 -18.23 21.35
C ASP A 328 11.72 -18.61 22.53
N ILE A 329 13.04 -18.53 22.32
CA ILE A 329 14.05 -18.74 23.36
C ILE A 329 13.97 -17.70 24.50
N THR A 330 14.38 -18.10 25.69
CA THR A 330 14.53 -17.16 26.81
C THR A 330 15.76 -16.29 26.63
N LYS A 331 15.61 -14.97 26.65
CA LYS A 331 16.72 -14.05 26.36
C LYS A 331 17.53 -13.58 27.58
N ASP A 332 17.06 -13.86 28.79
CA ASP A 332 17.63 -13.35 30.05
C ASP A 332 18.57 -14.36 30.74
N LYS A 333 19.17 -15.28 29.97
CA LYS A 333 20.14 -16.28 30.45
C LYS A 333 21.08 -16.68 29.32
N MET A 334 22.19 -17.34 29.69
CA MET A 334 23.15 -17.89 28.74
C MET A 334 22.50 -18.87 27.74
N LEU A 335 22.96 -18.82 26.49
CA LEU A 335 22.49 -19.67 25.40
C LEU A 335 22.77 -21.15 25.70
N GLY A 336 21.75 -22.00 25.56
CA GLY A 336 21.83 -23.44 25.86
C GLY A 336 21.36 -23.82 27.27
N LYS A 337 21.07 -22.85 28.15
CA LYS A 337 20.46 -23.12 29.47
C LYS A 337 18.98 -23.50 29.40
N ASP A 338 18.33 -23.32 28.27
CA ASP A 338 16.99 -23.89 28.00
C ASP A 338 17.04 -24.96 26.92
N ASP A 339 15.90 -25.58 26.69
CA ASP A 339 15.68 -26.63 25.70
C ASP A 339 15.47 -26.09 24.28
N LYS A 340 15.66 -24.79 24.07
CA LYS A 340 15.41 -24.11 22.79
C LYS A 340 16.68 -23.63 22.09
N ALA A 341 17.85 -23.85 22.69
CA ALA A 341 19.15 -23.52 22.12
C ALA A 341 20.12 -24.68 22.11
N TRP A 342 21.01 -24.66 21.13
CA TRP A 342 22.14 -25.55 20.96
C TRP A 342 23.36 -24.68 20.75
N SER A 343 24.31 -24.74 21.67
CA SER A 343 25.43 -23.80 21.70
C SER A 343 26.73 -24.43 22.12
N MET A 344 27.81 -23.70 21.87
CA MET A 344 29.11 -23.88 22.50
C MET A 344 29.40 -22.63 23.31
N TYR A 345 29.69 -22.79 24.61
CA TYR A 345 30.30 -21.72 25.40
C TYR A 345 31.80 -21.99 25.53
N ILE A 346 32.59 -20.92 25.48
CA ILE A 346 34.03 -21.02 25.30
C ILE A 346 34.76 -19.99 26.18
N ASP A 347 35.67 -20.49 27.01
CA ASP A 347 36.57 -19.69 27.83
C ASP A 347 37.92 -19.45 27.09
N SER A 348 38.91 -18.82 27.74
CA SER A 348 40.24 -18.58 27.12
C SER A 348 41.11 -19.82 26.94
N LYS A 349 40.66 -20.98 27.41
CA LYS A 349 41.43 -22.23 27.40
C LYS A 349 40.66 -23.40 26.80
N ARG A 350 39.33 -23.42 26.90
CA ARG A 350 38.48 -24.60 26.71
C ARG A 350 37.05 -24.22 26.34
N SER A 351 36.35 -25.18 25.75
CA SER A 351 34.93 -25.05 25.42
C SER A 351 34.14 -26.29 25.86
N TRP A 352 32.81 -26.12 25.87
CA TRP A 352 31.85 -27.20 26.04
C TRP A 352 30.62 -26.92 25.20
N PHE A 353 29.96 -27.98 24.75
CA PHE A 353 28.63 -27.89 24.15
C PHE A 353 27.57 -27.79 25.24
N MET A 354 26.53 -26.99 25.01
CA MET A 354 25.45 -26.77 25.94
C MET A 354 24.07 -26.85 25.27
N HIS A 355 23.19 -27.63 25.87
CA HIS A 355 21.77 -27.69 25.54
C HIS A 355 20.97 -28.15 26.76
N ASN A 356 19.81 -27.54 27.02
CA ASN A 356 18.94 -27.89 28.15
C ASN A 356 19.69 -27.91 29.50
N ASN A 357 20.57 -26.93 29.71
CA ASN A 357 21.40 -26.79 30.93
C ASN A 357 22.30 -28.01 31.21
N GLN A 358 22.60 -28.82 30.18
CA GLN A 358 23.58 -29.89 30.22
C GLN A 358 24.80 -29.50 29.40
N HIS A 359 25.97 -29.87 29.89
CA HIS A 359 27.27 -29.52 29.32
C HIS A 359 27.98 -30.82 28.91
N THR A 360 28.42 -30.93 27.66
CA THR A 360 29.08 -32.12 27.13
C THR A 360 30.36 -31.76 26.36
N ASP A 361 31.14 -32.80 26.03
CA ASP A 361 32.26 -32.72 25.07
C ASP A 361 33.23 -31.56 25.31
N ARG A 362 33.94 -31.64 26.45
CA ARG A 362 34.99 -30.67 26.76
C ARG A 362 36.09 -30.75 25.70
N THR A 363 36.37 -29.61 25.07
CA THR A 363 37.45 -29.46 24.08
C THR A 363 38.48 -28.46 24.59
N ASP A 364 39.77 -28.76 24.43
CA ASP A 364 40.85 -27.83 24.76
C ASP A 364 41.11 -26.89 23.56
N GLY A 365 41.48 -25.63 23.86
CA GLY A 365 41.48 -24.54 22.90
C GLY A 365 40.38 -23.55 23.25
N GLY A 366 40.75 -22.28 23.45
CA GLY A 366 39.82 -21.22 23.83
C GLY A 366 39.90 -20.04 22.88
N ILE A 367 39.35 -18.91 23.32
CA ILE A 367 39.33 -17.66 22.54
C ILE A 367 40.10 -16.53 23.21
N GLU A 368 40.65 -15.64 22.38
CA GLU A 368 41.19 -14.34 22.77
C GLU A 368 40.72 -13.27 21.78
N PRO A 369 40.82 -11.97 22.12
CA PRO A 369 40.51 -10.90 21.17
C PRO A 369 41.29 -11.06 19.86
N GLY A 370 40.58 -11.06 18.74
CA GLY A 370 41.11 -11.33 17.40
C GLY A 370 40.87 -12.76 16.89
N CYS A 371 40.45 -13.70 17.74
CA CYS A 371 39.99 -15.02 17.28
C CYS A 371 38.65 -14.94 16.54
N VAL A 372 38.40 -15.97 15.72
CA VAL A 372 37.15 -16.15 14.98
C VAL A 372 36.53 -17.48 15.37
N VAL A 373 35.23 -17.46 15.71
CA VAL A 373 34.42 -18.66 15.95
C VAL A 373 33.51 -18.87 14.74
N GLY A 374 33.67 -20.00 14.05
CA GLY A 374 32.79 -20.41 12.96
C GLY A 374 31.66 -21.32 13.46
N VAL A 375 30.47 -21.16 12.90
CA VAL A 375 29.31 -22.02 13.18
C VAL A 375 28.79 -22.61 11.87
N LEU A 376 28.79 -23.94 11.78
CA LEU A 376 28.29 -24.68 10.62
C LEU A 376 27.00 -25.42 10.99
N LEU A 377 25.90 -25.00 10.40
CA LEU A 377 24.59 -25.63 10.52
C LEU A 377 24.26 -26.37 9.21
N ASP A 378 24.31 -27.70 9.23
CA ASP A 378 23.89 -28.53 8.11
C ASP A 378 22.48 -29.09 8.38
N LEU A 379 21.46 -28.48 7.77
CA LEU A 379 20.06 -28.93 7.91
C LEU A 379 19.70 -30.05 6.92
N ASN A 380 20.60 -30.41 6.02
CA ASN A 380 20.45 -31.59 5.17
C ASN A 380 20.84 -32.85 5.94
N GLN A 381 21.90 -32.77 6.76
CA GLN A 381 22.36 -33.83 7.65
C GLN A 381 21.84 -33.69 9.09
N HIS A 382 21.16 -32.59 9.40
CA HIS A 382 20.62 -32.25 10.72
C HIS A 382 21.69 -32.15 11.81
N THR A 383 22.84 -31.54 11.50
CA THR A 383 24.00 -31.43 12.39
C THR A 383 24.42 -29.97 12.66
N LEU A 384 25.10 -29.74 13.78
CA LEU A 384 25.74 -28.48 14.15
C LEU A 384 27.20 -28.73 14.53
N SER A 385 28.12 -27.97 13.96
CA SER A 385 29.56 -28.05 14.21
C SER A 385 30.16 -26.65 14.44
N PHE A 386 31.28 -26.60 15.16
CA PHE A 386 31.96 -25.35 15.51
C PHE A 386 33.41 -25.35 15.04
N TYR A 387 33.91 -24.16 14.73
CA TYR A 387 35.28 -23.92 14.31
C TYR A 387 35.88 -22.80 15.15
N VAL A 388 37.19 -22.85 15.39
CA VAL A 388 37.95 -21.74 15.99
C VAL A 388 39.17 -21.50 15.12
N ASN A 389 39.27 -20.28 14.56
CA ASN A 389 40.32 -19.87 13.63
C ASN A 389 40.48 -20.85 12.46
N ASP A 390 39.38 -21.10 11.75
CA ASP A 390 39.26 -22.00 10.58
C ASP A 390 39.57 -23.48 10.84
N GLN A 391 39.76 -23.88 12.11
CA GLN A 391 39.99 -25.27 12.49
C GLN A 391 38.76 -25.87 13.17
N PRO A 392 38.37 -27.12 12.83
CA PRO A 392 37.31 -27.82 13.54
C PRO A 392 37.56 -27.83 15.05
N HIS A 393 36.56 -27.41 15.83
CA HIS A 393 36.68 -27.27 17.27
C HIS A 393 35.81 -28.31 17.99
N GLY A 394 36.38 -29.52 18.12
CA GLY A 394 35.69 -30.67 18.70
C GLY A 394 34.96 -31.52 17.65
N PRO A 395 34.20 -32.55 18.08
CA PRO A 395 33.38 -33.36 17.18
C PRO A 395 32.13 -32.59 16.72
N VAL A 396 31.30 -33.23 15.89
CA VAL A 396 29.94 -32.76 15.60
C VAL A 396 29.19 -32.57 16.92
N ALA A 397 28.75 -31.35 17.20
CA ALA A 397 28.24 -30.95 18.50
C ALA A 397 26.83 -31.46 18.78
N PHE A 398 25.96 -31.39 17.77
CA PHE A 398 24.57 -31.82 17.88
C PHE A 398 24.08 -32.48 16.60
N VAL A 399 23.14 -33.42 16.76
CA VAL A 399 22.51 -34.19 15.67
C VAL A 399 20.99 -34.22 15.85
N GLY A 400 20.24 -34.50 14.79
CA GLY A 400 18.77 -34.59 14.84
C GLY A 400 18.07 -33.23 14.97
N LEU A 401 18.69 -32.18 14.45
CA LEU A 401 18.16 -30.82 14.44
C LEU A 401 17.08 -30.64 13.36
N HIS A 402 15.82 -30.54 13.78
CA HIS A 402 14.67 -30.35 12.87
C HIS A 402 13.94 -29.03 13.09
N GLY A 403 13.41 -28.42 12.03
CA GLY A 403 12.61 -27.19 12.09
C GLY A 403 13.41 -25.93 11.80
N VAL A 404 12.89 -24.76 12.22
CA VAL A 404 13.52 -23.46 11.97
C VAL A 404 14.45 -23.08 13.12
N PHE A 405 15.66 -22.63 12.79
CA PHE A 405 16.68 -22.18 13.74
C PHE A 405 17.20 -20.79 13.35
N TYR A 406 17.57 -20.01 14.34
CA TYR A 406 18.16 -18.69 14.17
C TYR A 406 19.59 -18.73 14.70
N PRO A 407 20.57 -18.12 14.00
CA PRO A 407 21.88 -17.83 14.56
C PRO A 407 21.72 -17.12 15.91
N ALA A 408 22.43 -17.57 16.93
CA ALA A 408 22.22 -17.10 18.29
C ALA A 408 23.54 -16.92 19.03
N ILE A 409 23.59 -15.86 19.84
CA ILE A 409 24.76 -15.50 20.63
C ILE A 409 24.28 -15.09 22.02
N SER A 410 24.96 -15.53 23.08
CA SER A 410 24.81 -14.92 24.41
C SER A 410 26.09 -14.28 24.88
N LEU A 411 25.95 -13.04 25.34
CA LEU A 411 27.06 -12.16 25.72
C LEU A 411 26.72 -11.43 27.02
N ASN A 412 27.74 -10.85 27.62
CA ASN A 412 27.58 -9.84 28.66
C ASN A 412 28.46 -8.61 28.37
N ARG A 413 28.53 -7.65 29.31
CA ARG A 413 29.26 -6.38 29.14
C ARG A 413 30.74 -6.52 28.77
N ASN A 414 31.38 -7.59 29.20
CA ASN A 414 32.80 -7.81 29.01
C ASN A 414 33.14 -8.40 27.62
N VAL A 415 32.10 -8.73 26.84
CA VAL A 415 32.27 -9.32 25.51
C VAL A 415 31.67 -8.41 24.43
N GLN A 416 32.44 -8.18 23.38
CA GLN A 416 31.93 -7.61 22.14
C GLN A 416 32.35 -8.50 20.99
N VAL A 417 31.42 -8.74 20.08
CA VAL A 417 31.67 -9.56 18.89
C VAL A 417 31.09 -8.92 17.64
N SER A 418 31.68 -9.26 16.50
CA SER A 418 31.19 -8.88 15.18
C SER A 418 30.89 -10.14 14.36
N ILE A 419 29.74 -10.19 13.70
CA ILE A 419 29.34 -11.32 12.86
C ILE A 419 29.73 -11.08 11.40
N GLN A 420 30.06 -12.15 10.70
CA GLN A 420 30.29 -12.18 9.26
C GLN A 420 29.40 -13.27 8.66
N THR A 421 28.54 -12.87 7.72
CA THR A 421 27.51 -13.72 7.11
C THR A 421 27.68 -13.78 5.59
N GLY A 422 26.88 -14.61 4.91
CA GLY A 422 27.05 -14.82 3.48
C GLY A 422 28.34 -15.57 3.12
N LEU A 423 28.83 -16.44 4.02
CA LEU A 423 30.04 -17.22 3.81
C LEU A 423 29.72 -18.59 3.19
N ASN A 424 30.67 -19.09 2.40
CA ASN A 424 30.66 -20.48 1.97
C ASN A 424 31.10 -21.39 3.11
N VAL A 425 30.68 -22.66 3.05
CA VAL A 425 31.15 -23.70 3.97
C VAL A 425 32.68 -23.84 3.82
N PRO A 426 33.44 -23.92 4.93
CA PRO A 426 34.87 -24.21 4.87
C PRO A 426 35.11 -25.50 4.08
N ALA A 427 36.03 -25.49 3.12
CA ALA A 427 36.40 -26.70 2.41
C ALA A 427 37.07 -27.66 3.41
N ASP A 428 36.56 -28.89 3.51
CA ASP A 428 37.28 -29.95 4.21
C ASP A 428 38.66 -30.10 3.55
N SER A 429 39.72 -29.98 4.33
CA SER A 429 41.11 -30.12 3.89
C SER A 429 41.48 -31.58 3.61
N ASP A 430 40.59 -32.33 2.96
CA ASP A 430 40.77 -33.73 2.57
C ASP A 430 40.08 -34.02 1.21
N THR A 431 40.50 -33.31 0.15
CA THR A 431 40.48 -33.82 -1.23
C THR A 431 41.57 -33.10 -2.04
N GLU A 432 42.83 -33.28 -1.64
CA GLU A 432 43.91 -33.22 -2.64
C GLU A 432 43.92 -34.57 -3.36
N ASP A 433 43.66 -34.50 -4.67
CA ASP A 433 43.64 -35.61 -5.61
C ASP A 433 44.91 -36.48 -5.54
N GLU A 434 44.74 -37.80 -5.34
CA GLU A 434 45.67 -38.84 -5.82
C GLU A 434 45.18 -39.43 -7.16
#